data_AF-A0A6M0IFL7-F1
#
_entry.id   AF-A0A6M0IFL7-F1
#
_cell.length_a   1.000
_cell.length_b   1.000
_cell.length_c   1.000
_cell.angle_alpha   90.00
_cell.angle_beta   90.00
_cell.angle_gamma   90.00
#
_symmetry.space_group_name_H-M   'P 1'
#
loop_
_entity.id
_entity.type
_entity.pdbx_description
1 polymer ?
#
loop_
_entity_poly.entity_id
_entity_poly.type
_entity_poly.pdbx_seq_one_letter_code
_entity_poly.pdbx_strand_id
1 'polypeptide(L)'
;MDNSITKAAQAVDKLDKFRDHLLHRTELKKSEVETLEKYRKCFGWRCKLFSPQQVVNMLMQEYTLKYSQAYQLMAESTRLYGKVEDIDREGSRKILIESLYVAMSIAVKDKNAEAIIAATREIAKLSKVYDDQSPLSPDEMMPARVVKYVQNNVTINNLTTAEGQTDEQ
;
A
#
# COMPACT_ATOMS: atom_id res chain seq x y z
N MET A 1 47.67 -28.31 -13.72
CA MET A 1 46.83 -27.46 -14.57
C MET A 1 45.83 -26.78 -13.65
N ASP A 2 46.10 -25.50 -13.49
CA ASP A 2 45.45 -24.55 -12.60
C ASP A 2 44.03 -24.26 -13.11
N ASN A 3 43.03 -24.51 -12.28
CA ASN A 3 41.68 -23.99 -12.52
C ASN A 3 41.16 -23.47 -11.18
N SER A 4 41.71 -22.32 -10.82
CA SER A 4 41.16 -21.26 -9.98
C SER A 4 39.62 -21.24 -9.89
N ILE A 5 39.05 -22.12 -9.06
CA ILE A 5 37.73 -21.93 -8.45
C ILE A 5 37.90 -20.94 -7.30
N THR A 6 38.28 -19.72 -7.67
CA THR A 6 38.31 -18.55 -6.79
C THR A 6 37.70 -17.40 -7.57
N LYS A 7 36.42 -17.55 -7.96
CA LYS A 7 35.64 -16.44 -8.50
C LYS A 7 34.57 -16.04 -7.49
N ALA A 8 34.95 -15.02 -6.73
CA ALA A 8 34.12 -14.13 -5.95
C ALA A 8 33.32 -14.79 -4.83
N ALA A 9 33.87 -14.72 -3.61
CA ALA A 9 33.04 -14.39 -2.46
C ALA A 9 32.15 -13.21 -2.88
N GLN A 10 30.89 -13.49 -3.19
CA GLN A 10 29.90 -12.48 -3.57
C GLN A 10 29.94 -11.44 -2.46
N ALA A 11 30.35 -10.22 -2.79
CA ALA A 11 30.19 -9.09 -1.89
C ALA A 11 28.70 -9.07 -1.56
N VAL A 12 28.35 -9.44 -0.32
CA VAL A 12 26.97 -9.52 0.16
C VAL A 12 26.30 -8.22 -0.25
N ASP A 13 25.37 -8.29 -1.19
CA ASP A 13 24.71 -7.10 -1.69
C ASP A 13 23.99 -6.51 -0.47
N LYS A 14 24.10 -5.20 -0.27
CA LYS A 14 23.44 -4.50 0.84
C LYS A 14 21.93 -4.82 0.87
N LEU A 15 21.37 -5.22 -0.28
CA LEU A 15 19.99 -5.61 -0.46
C LEU A 15 19.67 -7.06 -0.03
N ASP A 16 20.65 -7.96 0.08
CA ASP A 16 20.40 -9.38 0.39
C ASP A 16 19.75 -9.55 1.76
N LYS A 17 20.21 -8.82 2.77
CA LYS A 17 19.57 -8.80 4.09
C LYS A 17 18.10 -8.34 4.07
N PHE A 18 17.75 -7.41 3.18
CA PHE A 18 16.37 -6.96 3.04
C PHE A 18 15.54 -8.01 2.31
N ARG A 19 16.11 -8.70 1.32
CA ARG A 19 15.48 -9.86 0.65
C ARG A 19 15.21 -10.99 1.65
N ASP A 20 16.21 -11.34 2.46
CA ASP A 20 16.10 -12.37 3.49
C ASP A 20 15.03 -12.01 4.52
N HIS A 21 14.95 -10.75 4.94
CA HIS A 21 13.88 -10.31 5.85
C HIS A 21 12.48 -10.45 5.20
N LEU A 22 12.35 -10.11 3.91
CA LEU A 22 11.07 -10.19 3.20
C LEU A 22 10.62 -11.64 2.97
N LEU A 23 11.55 -12.56 2.71
CA LEU A 23 11.27 -13.98 2.42
C LEU A 23 11.22 -14.86 3.68
N HIS A 24 12.18 -14.70 4.58
CA HIS A 24 12.42 -15.59 5.72
C HIS A 24 12.12 -14.94 7.08
N ARG A 25 11.67 -13.68 7.10
CA ARG A 25 11.34 -12.94 8.33
C ARG A 25 12.52 -12.84 9.31
N THR A 26 13.75 -12.82 8.80
CA THR A 26 14.95 -12.61 9.62
C THR A 26 14.90 -11.26 10.34
N GLU A 27 15.47 -11.17 11.53
CA GLU A 27 15.43 -9.91 12.29
C GLU A 27 16.33 -8.85 11.65
N LEU A 28 15.81 -7.62 11.55
CA LEU A 28 16.55 -6.45 11.08
C LEU A 28 16.85 -5.52 12.25
N LYS A 29 17.98 -4.80 12.16
CA LYS A 29 18.28 -3.72 13.12
C LYS A 29 17.31 -2.56 12.92
N LYS A 30 17.10 -1.73 13.95
CA LYS A 30 16.20 -0.56 13.89
C LYS A 30 16.48 0.36 12.69
N SER A 31 17.75 0.67 12.42
CA SER A 31 18.15 1.50 11.28
C SER A 31 17.87 0.85 9.91
N GLU A 32 17.90 -0.48 9.86
CA GLU A 32 17.59 -1.26 8.66
C GLU A 32 16.09 -1.31 8.44
N VAL A 33 15.29 -1.47 9.51
CA VAL A 33 13.83 -1.35 9.45
C VAL A 33 13.42 0.03 8.92
N GLU A 34 14.02 1.12 9.41
CA GLU A 34 13.75 2.46 8.90
C GLU A 34 14.08 2.61 7.41
N THR A 35 15.18 1.99 6.98
CA THR A 35 15.59 2.00 5.57
C THR A 35 14.61 1.19 4.72
N LEU A 36 14.17 0.03 5.21
CA LEU A 36 13.17 -0.81 4.55
C LEU A 36 11.82 -0.09 4.43
N GLU A 37 11.40 0.65 5.45
CA GLU A 37 10.19 1.48 5.41
C GLU A 37 10.29 2.57 4.33
N LYS A 38 11.45 3.20 4.16
CA LYS A 38 11.67 4.15 3.05
C LYS A 38 11.57 3.47 1.69
N TYR A 39 12.14 2.27 1.52
CA TYR A 39 11.98 1.50 0.28
C TYR A 39 10.51 1.14 0.02
N ARG A 40 9.78 0.66 1.04
CA ARG A 40 8.34 0.35 0.93
C ARG A 40 7.54 1.56 0.50
N LYS A 41 7.82 2.71 1.10
CA LYS A 41 7.12 3.96 0.78
C LYS A 41 7.41 4.44 -0.64
N CYS A 42 8.69 4.42 -1.04
CA CYS A 42 9.10 4.71 -2.41
C CYS A 42 8.37 3.81 -3.42
N PHE A 43 8.37 2.49 -3.18
CA PHE A 43 7.68 1.54 -4.03
C PHE A 43 6.17 1.79 -4.06
N GLY A 44 5.55 2.04 -2.91
CA GLY A 44 4.12 2.38 -2.82
C GLY A 44 3.74 3.63 -3.62
N TRP A 45 4.61 4.64 -3.68
CA TRP A 45 4.39 5.79 -4.56
C TRP A 45 4.53 5.44 -6.04
N ARG A 46 5.49 4.58 -6.41
CA ARG A 46 5.59 4.09 -7.79
C ARG A 46 4.35 3.30 -8.20
N CYS A 47 3.80 2.46 -7.33
CA CYS A 47 2.53 1.75 -7.56
C CYS A 47 1.34 2.69 -7.75
N LYS A 48 1.39 3.91 -7.19
CA LYS A 48 0.38 4.96 -7.42
C LYS A 48 0.62 5.78 -8.69
N LEU A 49 1.52 5.31 -9.57
CA LEU A 49 1.86 5.91 -10.85
C LEU A 49 2.50 7.31 -10.75
N PHE A 50 3.02 7.71 -9.58
CA PHE A 50 3.85 8.92 -9.47
C PHE A 50 5.12 8.73 -10.30
N SER A 51 5.49 9.74 -11.10
CA SER A 51 6.69 9.69 -11.95
C SER A 51 7.97 9.54 -11.12
N PRO A 52 9.08 9.03 -11.69
CA PRO A 52 10.34 8.88 -10.94
C PRO A 52 10.81 10.21 -10.34
N GLN A 53 10.66 11.30 -11.08
CA GLN A 53 11.02 12.63 -10.60
C GLN A 53 10.13 13.10 -9.44
N GLN A 54 8.82 12.83 -9.50
CA GLN A 54 7.90 13.15 -8.40
C GLN A 54 8.28 12.37 -7.15
N VAL A 55 8.56 11.07 -7.28
CA VAL A 55 8.98 10.22 -6.17
C VAL A 55 10.29 10.71 -5.54
N VAL A 56 11.29 11.06 -6.34
CA VAL A 56 12.55 11.63 -5.84
C VAL A 56 12.32 12.94 -5.09
N ASN A 57 11.51 13.84 -5.63
CA ASN A 57 11.18 15.10 -4.96
C ASN A 57 10.44 14.86 -3.62
N MET A 58 9.50 13.92 -3.57
CA MET A 58 8.79 13.55 -2.35
C MET A 58 9.72 12.92 -1.30
N LEU A 59 10.65 12.06 -1.71
CA LEU A 59 11.67 11.49 -0.81
C LEU A 59 12.59 12.57 -0.22
N MET A 60 12.98 13.55 -1.04
CA MET A 60 13.79 14.68 -0.59
C MET A 60 13.04 15.54 0.44
N GLN A 61 11.77 15.82 0.19
CA GLN A 61 10.93 16.63 1.10
C GLN A 61 10.67 15.91 2.42
N GLU A 62 10.31 14.63 2.37
CA GLU A 62 9.86 13.91 3.55
C GLU A 62 11.01 13.48 4.47
N TYR A 63 12.15 13.10 3.90
CA TYR A 63 13.29 12.58 4.66
C TYR A 63 14.50 13.52 4.67
N THR A 64 14.35 14.75 4.15
CA THR A 64 15.42 15.76 4.06
C THR A 64 16.69 15.19 3.39
N LEU A 65 16.49 14.40 2.34
CA LEU A 65 17.58 13.73 1.62
C LEU A 65 18.15 14.62 0.51
N LYS A 66 19.43 14.43 0.21
CA LYS A 66 20.02 14.98 -1.02
C LYS A 66 19.47 14.25 -2.24
N TYR A 67 19.47 14.92 -3.39
CA TYR A 67 18.99 14.35 -4.66
C TYR A 67 19.64 13.00 -5.00
N SER A 68 20.97 12.90 -4.86
CA SER A 68 21.70 11.65 -5.11
C SER A 68 21.28 10.51 -4.20
N GLN A 69 21.02 10.79 -2.92
CA GLN A 69 20.57 9.80 -1.94
C GLN A 69 19.13 9.36 -2.22
N ALA A 70 18.24 10.29 -2.57
CA ALA A 70 16.87 9.97 -2.94
C ALA A 70 16.82 9.11 -4.23
N TYR A 71 17.66 9.42 -5.22
CA TYR A 71 17.76 8.62 -6.44
C TYR A 71 18.32 7.22 -6.18
N GLN A 72 19.35 7.11 -5.32
CA GLN A 72 19.87 5.81 -4.89
C GLN A 72 18.81 4.99 -4.16
N LEU A 73 18.05 5.61 -3.26
CA LEU A 73 16.98 4.95 -2.52
C LEU A 73 15.90 4.42 -3.47
N MET A 74 15.53 5.21 -4.48
CA MET A 74 14.60 4.78 -5.51
C MET A 74 15.16 3.61 -6.32
N ALA A 75 16.42 3.68 -6.76
CA ALA A 75 17.06 2.60 -7.52
C ALA A 75 17.17 1.30 -6.71
N GLU A 76 17.56 1.39 -5.43
CA GLU A 76 17.59 0.27 -4.49
C GLU A 76 16.19 -0.33 -4.26
N SER A 77 15.17 0.53 -4.10
CA SER A 77 13.77 0.11 -3.98
C SER A 77 13.30 -0.66 -5.22
N THR A 78 13.62 -0.17 -6.43
CA THR A 78 13.27 -0.85 -7.68
C THR A 78 13.99 -2.19 -7.83
N ARG A 79 15.24 -2.31 -7.34
CA ARG A 79 15.96 -3.59 -7.31
C ARG A 79 15.39 -4.59 -6.30
N LEU A 80 14.75 -4.11 -5.24
CA LEU A 80 14.18 -4.94 -4.19
C LEU A 80 12.80 -5.48 -4.56
N TYR A 81 11.94 -4.62 -5.11
CA TYR A 81 10.52 -4.95 -5.40
C TYR A 81 10.21 -5.15 -6.88
N GLY A 82 11.14 -4.81 -7.77
CA GLY A 82 10.95 -4.85 -9.21
C GLY A 82 10.51 -3.51 -9.81
N LYS A 83 10.40 -3.51 -11.14
CA LYS A 83 9.96 -2.36 -11.94
C LYS A 83 8.44 -2.35 -12.02
N VAL A 84 7.84 -1.22 -11.69
CA VAL A 84 6.38 -1.02 -11.77
C VAL A 84 5.93 -0.84 -13.23
N GLU A 85 6.84 -0.42 -14.10
CA GLU A 85 6.60 -0.22 -15.53
C GLU A 85 6.38 -1.54 -16.29
N ASP A 86 6.89 -2.65 -15.75
CA ASP A 86 6.79 -3.97 -16.37
C ASP A 86 5.50 -4.71 -15.94
N ILE A 87 4.59 -4.03 -15.24
CA ILE A 87 3.32 -4.61 -14.78
C ILE A 87 2.41 -4.89 -15.97
N ASP A 88 1.79 -6.07 -15.94
CA ASP A 88 0.84 -6.52 -16.94
C ASP A 88 -0.46 -5.69 -16.94
N ARG A 89 -1.27 -5.87 -17.98
CA ARG A 89 -2.55 -5.16 -18.12
C ARG A 89 -3.49 -5.45 -16.94
N GLU A 90 -3.42 -6.65 -16.38
CA GLU A 90 -4.25 -7.06 -15.25
C GLU A 90 -3.79 -6.45 -13.92
N GLY A 91 -2.50 -6.41 -13.63
CA GLY A 91 -1.97 -5.66 -12.49
C GLY A 91 -2.27 -4.17 -12.59
N SER A 92 -2.11 -3.58 -13.78
CA SER A 92 -2.49 -2.19 -14.05
C SER A 92 -3.98 -1.92 -13.75
N ARG A 93 -4.87 -2.84 -14.15
CA ARG A 93 -6.31 -2.78 -13.86
C ARG A 93 -6.58 -2.77 -12.36
N LYS A 94 -5.93 -3.67 -11.60
CA LYS A 94 -6.08 -3.75 -10.14
C LYS A 94 -5.60 -2.48 -9.43
N ILE A 95 -4.46 -1.92 -9.86
CA ILE A 95 -3.91 -0.66 -9.33
C ILE A 95 -4.87 0.51 -9.56
N LEU A 96 -5.46 0.61 -10.75
CA LEU A 96 -6.42 1.68 -11.08
C LEU A 96 -7.68 1.57 -10.24
N ILE A 97 -8.21 0.35 -10.09
CA ILE A 97 -9.37 0.09 -9.23
C ILE A 97 -9.09 0.55 -7.79
N GLU A 98 -7.95 0.17 -7.22
CA GLU A 98 -7.60 0.57 -5.85
C GLU A 98 -7.43 2.09 -5.72
N SER A 99 -6.86 2.74 -6.73
CA SER A 99 -6.74 4.21 -6.77
C SER A 99 -8.12 4.89 -6.81
N LEU A 100 -9.08 4.34 -7.56
CA LEU A 100 -10.45 4.84 -7.61
C LEU A 100 -11.16 4.67 -6.27
N TYR A 101 -10.92 3.57 -5.54
CA TYR A 101 -11.47 3.39 -4.19
C TYR A 101 -10.94 4.43 -3.20
N VAL A 102 -9.65 4.77 -3.28
CA VAL A 102 -9.08 5.86 -2.46
C VAL A 102 -9.73 7.19 -2.80
N ALA A 103 -9.85 7.51 -4.10
CA ALA A 103 -10.50 8.74 -4.58
C ALA A 103 -11.97 8.82 -4.13
N MET A 104 -12.70 7.70 -4.21
CA MET A 104 -14.06 7.60 -3.71
C MET A 104 -14.14 7.84 -2.20
N SER A 105 -13.19 7.32 -1.40
CA SER A 105 -13.16 7.57 0.04
C SER A 105 -12.97 9.05 0.38
N ILE A 106 -12.20 9.78 -0.45
CA ILE A 106 -12.00 11.22 -0.31
C ILE A 106 -13.29 11.96 -0.70
N ALA A 107 -13.89 11.60 -1.84
CA ALA A 107 -15.15 12.18 -2.28
C ALA A 107 -16.31 11.98 -1.28
N VAL A 108 -16.36 10.82 -0.60
CA VAL A 108 -17.30 10.56 0.50
C VAL A 108 -17.08 11.51 1.67
N LYS A 109 -15.82 11.74 2.07
CA LYS A 109 -15.49 12.70 3.13
C LYS A 109 -15.90 14.13 2.74
N ASP A 110 -15.70 14.50 1.48
CA ASP A 110 -16.02 15.82 0.94
C ASP A 110 -17.50 15.97 0.57
N LYS A 111 -18.33 14.94 0.78
CA LYS A 111 -19.76 14.88 0.43
C LYS A 111 -20.04 15.22 -1.05
N ASN A 112 -19.09 14.91 -1.94
CA ASN A 112 -19.23 15.18 -3.36
C ASN A 112 -19.89 13.99 -4.08
N ALA A 113 -21.21 14.08 -4.27
CA ALA A 113 -22.00 12.99 -4.86
C ALA A 113 -21.61 12.68 -6.32
N GLU A 114 -21.27 13.70 -7.11
CA GLU A 114 -20.89 13.52 -8.52
C GLU A 114 -19.59 12.72 -8.65
N ALA A 115 -18.59 13.05 -7.83
CA ALA A 115 -17.31 12.35 -7.80
C ALA A 115 -17.46 10.89 -7.33
N ILE A 116 -18.37 10.61 -6.39
CA ILE A 116 -18.68 9.25 -5.94
C ILE A 116 -19.30 8.44 -7.09
N ILE A 117 -20.28 9.00 -7.80
CA ILE A 117 -20.95 8.33 -8.93
C ILE A 117 -19.96 8.08 -10.06
N ALA A 118 -19.12 9.07 -10.38
CA ALA A 118 -18.09 8.94 -11.41
C ALA A 118 -17.09 7.82 -11.08
N ALA A 119 -16.55 7.80 -9.85
CA ALA A 119 -15.64 6.74 -9.41
C ALA A 119 -16.30 5.35 -9.45
N THR A 120 -17.56 5.24 -9.04
CA THR A 120 -18.31 3.97 -9.06
C THR A 120 -18.48 3.43 -10.49
N ARG A 121 -18.79 4.30 -11.46
CA ARG A 121 -18.93 3.91 -12.87
C ARG A 121 -17.61 3.38 -13.45
N GLU A 122 -16.50 4.07 -13.18
CA GLU A 122 -15.18 3.63 -13.65
C GLU A 122 -14.75 2.31 -13.00
N ILE A 123 -15.03 2.10 -11.71
CA ILE A 123 -14.79 0.82 -11.03
C ILE A 123 -15.60 -0.30 -11.70
N ALA A 124 -16.89 -0.10 -11.97
CA ALA A 124 -17.75 -1.10 -12.60
C ALA A 124 -17.27 -1.46 -14.02
N LYS A 125 -16.80 -0.46 -14.79
CA LYS A 125 -16.22 -0.64 -16.12
C LYS A 125 -14.91 -1.44 -16.07
N LEU A 126 -13.99 -1.09 -15.17
CA LEU A 126 -12.72 -1.81 -15.00
C LEU A 126 -12.90 -3.22 -14.43
N SER A 127 -13.92 -3.43 -13.59
CA SER A 127 -14.25 -4.73 -13.00
C SER A 127 -15.10 -5.60 -13.94
N LYS A 128 -15.40 -5.11 -15.15
CA LYS A 128 -16.22 -5.80 -16.16
C LYS A 128 -17.57 -6.29 -15.63
N VAL A 129 -18.16 -5.57 -14.68
CA VAL A 129 -19.45 -5.94 -14.06
C VAL A 129 -20.58 -5.99 -15.08
N TYR A 130 -20.42 -5.29 -16.21
CA TYR A 130 -21.38 -5.25 -17.31
C TYR A 130 -21.11 -6.29 -18.42
N ASP A 131 -20.04 -7.10 -18.34
CA ASP A 131 -19.80 -8.19 -19.29
C ASP A 131 -20.54 -9.45 -18.80
N ASP A 132 -21.62 -9.83 -19.48
CA ASP A 132 -22.46 -11.00 -19.17
C ASP A 132 -21.74 -12.37 -19.27
N GLN A 133 -20.45 -12.38 -19.64
CA GLN A 133 -19.68 -13.59 -19.93
C GLN A 133 -18.64 -13.98 -18.86
N SER A 134 -18.44 -13.15 -17.83
CA SER A 134 -17.48 -13.44 -16.75
C SER A 134 -18.22 -13.59 -15.42
N PRO A 135 -18.37 -14.81 -14.87
CA PRO A 135 -18.78 -14.94 -13.49
C PRO A 135 -17.71 -14.28 -12.61
N LEU A 136 -18.08 -13.22 -11.90
CA LEU A 136 -17.23 -12.58 -10.90
C LEU A 136 -16.84 -13.64 -9.85
N SER A 137 -15.56 -13.86 -9.66
CA SER A 137 -15.10 -14.82 -8.66
C SER A 137 -15.37 -14.28 -7.24
N PRO A 138 -15.62 -15.15 -6.23
CA PRO A 138 -15.82 -14.71 -4.84
C PRO A 138 -14.69 -13.80 -4.30
N ASP A 139 -13.45 -14.03 -4.74
CA ASP A 139 -12.28 -13.21 -4.38
C ASP A 139 -12.34 -11.79 -4.98
N GLU A 140 -12.91 -11.63 -6.18
CA GLU A 140 -13.14 -10.32 -6.80
C GLU A 140 -14.28 -9.55 -6.13
N MET A 141 -15.29 -10.26 -5.62
CA MET A 141 -16.42 -9.68 -4.90
C MET A 141 -16.05 -9.26 -3.47
N MET A 142 -15.11 -9.97 -2.85
CA MET A 142 -14.67 -9.72 -1.47
C MET A 142 -13.14 -9.55 -1.40
N PRO A 143 -12.58 -8.46 -1.94
CA PRO A 143 -11.16 -8.20 -1.77
C PRO A 143 -10.86 -8.06 -0.27
N ALA A 144 -9.84 -8.78 0.20
CA ALA A 144 -9.34 -8.70 1.58
C ALA A 144 -8.80 -7.29 1.87
N ARG A 145 -9.70 -6.37 2.21
CA ARG A 145 -9.36 -5.00 2.58
C ARG A 145 -9.23 -4.92 4.08
N VAL A 146 -8.12 -4.34 4.54
CA VAL A 146 -8.06 -3.80 5.89
C VAL A 146 -8.93 -2.56 5.90
N VAL A 147 -10.23 -2.73 6.15
CA VAL A 147 -11.14 -1.61 6.39
C VAL A 147 -10.67 -0.98 7.69
N LYS A 148 -9.93 0.14 7.61
CA LYS A 148 -9.78 1.02 8.76
C LYS A 148 -11.14 1.64 9.02
N TYR A 149 -11.96 0.95 9.83
CA TYR A 149 -13.14 1.56 10.41
C TYR A 149 -12.65 2.75 11.24
N VAL A 150 -12.92 3.97 10.76
CA VAL A 150 -12.94 5.12 11.66
C VAL A 150 -14.15 4.86 12.54
N GLN A 151 -13.92 4.23 13.69
CA GLN A 151 -14.91 4.15 14.75
C GLN A 151 -15.19 5.59 15.19
N ASN A 152 -16.20 6.22 14.56
CA ASN A 152 -16.89 7.31 15.22
C ASN A 152 -17.53 6.68 16.45
N ASN A 153 -16.92 6.90 17.61
CA ASN A 153 -17.53 6.57 18.90
C ASN A 153 -18.80 7.40 19.03
N VAL A 154 -19.92 6.86 18.55
CA VAL A 154 -21.24 7.36 18.91
C VAL A 154 -21.45 6.95 20.35
N THR A 155 -21.23 7.88 21.28
CA THR A 155 -21.56 7.69 22.69
C THR A 155 -23.08 7.62 22.80
N ILE A 156 -23.61 6.40 22.81
CA ILE A 156 -25.02 6.17 23.16
C ILE A 156 -25.10 6.31 24.68
N ASN A 157 -25.53 7.47 25.17
CA ASN A 157 -25.89 7.65 26.58
C ASN A 157 -27.19 6.87 26.85
N ASN A 158 -27.06 5.59 27.18
CA ASN A 158 -28.15 4.83 27.77
C ASN A 158 -28.38 5.32 29.20
N LEU A 159 -29.30 6.27 29.39
CA LEU A 159 -29.92 6.53 30.68
C LEU A 159 -30.78 5.31 31.05
N THR A 160 -30.15 4.35 31.70
CA THR A 160 -30.81 3.30 32.46
C THR A 160 -30.68 3.67 33.93
N THR A 161 -31.64 4.46 34.45
CA THR A 161 -31.88 4.53 35.89
C THR A 161 -32.69 3.30 36.28
N ALA A 162 -31.99 2.28 36.76
CA ALA A 162 -32.58 1.20 37.53
C ALA A 162 -31.68 0.97 38.75
N GLU A 163 -31.97 1.67 39.83
CA GLU A 163 -31.68 1.17 41.18
C GLU A 163 -32.97 1.29 41.97
N GLY A 164 -33.58 0.15 42.27
CA GLY A 164 -34.56 0.05 43.34
C GLY A 164 -33.84 -0.26 44.65
N GLN A 165 -34.35 0.29 45.76
CA GLN A 165 -34.58 -0.46 46.99
C GLN A 165 -35.47 0.35 47.95
N THR A 166 -36.43 -0.38 48.50
CA THR A 166 -37.42 -0.12 49.57
C THR A 166 -36.81 0.41 50.86
N ASP A 167 -37.58 1.17 51.65
CA ASP A 167 -37.94 0.75 53.02
C ASP A 167 -39.07 1.62 53.63
N GLU A 168 -39.86 0.94 54.46
CA GLU A 168 -41.04 1.37 55.21
C GLU A 168 -40.76 2.46 56.26
N GLN A 169 -41.68 3.42 56.42
CA GLN A 169 -42.39 3.76 57.67
C GLN A 169 -43.40 4.88 57.44
#